data_AF-A0A4R4N993-F1
#
_entry.id   AF-A0A4R4N993-F1
#
_cell.length_a   1.000
_cell.length_b   1.000
_cell.length_c   1.000
_cell.angle_alpha   90.00
_cell.angle_beta   90.00
_cell.angle_gamma   90.00
#
_symmetry.space_group_name_H-M   'P 1'
#
loop_
_entity.id
_entity.type
_entity.pdbx_description
1 polymer ?
#
loop_
_entity_poly.entity_id
_entity_poly.type
_entity_poly.pdbx_seq_one_letter_code
_entity_poly.pdbx_strand_id
1 'polypeptide(L)'
;RPTGPAWYATPTLAYAVELGADVRPLEAWIRPEAGPYLDPWYERLRDAYLATMADLGVTKGMPEPEFLAAMERHKAADPALAAVLSAIKATVKGGIGKLRERPQGIRHRAGERWPALERPTWRPDIRAAVIAQARTNMHRKMMRMAEAGRYPIAVLSDCVVYPATSASPIDLLPRDATSGKPLPGVFRLGVSPGMVKLEGAREFWWAAQVMEQGHNPARHIKESDSRGDE
;
A
#
# COMPACT_ATOMS: atom_id res chain seq x y z
N ARG A 1 3.21 -16.39 14.77
CA ARG A 1 3.66 -17.48 13.87
C ARG A 1 2.44 -18.33 13.53
N PRO A 2 2.30 -18.89 12.33
CA PRO A 2 1.19 -19.79 12.04
C PRO A 2 1.27 -21.01 12.97
N THR A 3 0.15 -21.35 13.61
CA THR A 3 0.05 -22.47 14.57
C THR A 3 -0.56 -23.72 13.96
N GLY A 4 -0.91 -23.70 12.68
CA GLY A 4 -1.50 -24.81 11.94
C GLY A 4 -1.64 -24.53 10.43
N PRO A 5 -2.23 -25.45 9.67
CA PRO A 5 -2.46 -25.30 8.23
C PRO A 5 -3.28 -24.05 7.91
N ALA A 6 -2.89 -23.32 6.87
CA ALA A 6 -3.61 -22.14 6.39
C ALA A 6 -3.40 -21.94 4.88
N TRP A 7 -4.36 -21.27 4.24
CA TRP A 7 -4.27 -20.92 2.82
C TRP A 7 -3.39 -19.69 2.61
N TYR A 8 -2.40 -19.82 1.72
CA TYR A 8 -1.51 -18.74 1.32
C TYR A 8 -1.47 -18.63 -0.20
N ALA A 9 -1.45 -17.41 -0.72
CA ALA A 9 -1.24 -17.18 -2.14
C ALA A 9 0.25 -17.36 -2.50
N THR A 10 0.51 -17.78 -3.75
CA THR A 10 1.86 -18.07 -4.27
C THR A 10 2.92 -17.02 -3.93
N PRO A 11 2.68 -15.69 -4.04
CA PRO A 11 3.71 -14.71 -3.70
C PRO A 11 4.20 -14.80 -2.25
N THR A 12 3.32 -15.19 -1.33
CA THR A 12 3.69 -15.34 0.09
C THR A 12 4.54 -16.57 0.31
N LEU A 13 4.20 -17.69 -0.32
CA LEU A 13 4.96 -18.93 -0.20
C LEU A 13 6.35 -18.78 -0.84
N ALA A 14 6.42 -18.21 -2.04
CA ALA A 14 7.67 -17.91 -2.71
C ALA A 14 8.56 -17.00 -1.84
N TYR A 15 7.97 -15.96 -1.24
CA TYR A 15 8.72 -15.08 -0.36
C TYR A 15 9.14 -15.73 0.97
N ALA A 16 8.33 -16.63 1.52
CA ALA A 16 8.71 -17.39 2.70
C ALA A 16 9.92 -18.30 2.42
N VAL A 17 9.95 -18.95 1.25
CA VAL A 17 11.10 -19.75 0.79
C VAL A 17 12.34 -18.87 0.59
N GLU A 18 12.20 -17.67 -0.01
CA GLU A 18 13.29 -16.69 -0.11
C GLU A 18 13.88 -16.33 1.28
N LEU A 19 13.05 -16.29 2.32
CA LEU A 19 13.45 -16.03 3.70
C LEU A 19 13.95 -17.28 4.46
N GLY A 20 14.05 -18.44 3.79
CA GLY A 20 14.54 -19.69 4.37
C GLY A 20 13.50 -20.50 5.15
N ALA A 21 12.20 -20.22 5.01
CA ALA A 21 11.17 -21.03 5.62
C ALA A 21 10.99 -22.38 4.88
N ASP A 22 10.86 -23.47 5.64
CA ASP A 22 10.46 -24.78 5.12
C ASP A 22 8.95 -24.78 4.83
N VAL A 23 8.59 -24.66 3.55
CA VAL A 23 7.20 -24.65 3.09
C VAL A 23 6.84 -26.06 2.61
N ARG A 24 5.85 -26.68 3.26
CA ARG A 24 5.33 -28.02 2.94
C ARG A 24 3.86 -27.93 2.50
N PRO A 25 3.56 -27.73 1.20
CA PRO A 25 2.18 -27.69 0.72
C PRO A 25 1.48 -29.03 0.95
N LEU A 26 0.30 -29.00 1.57
CA LEU A 26 -0.57 -30.18 1.74
C LEU A 26 -1.62 -30.27 0.62
N GLU A 27 -2.12 -29.10 0.21
CA GLU A 27 -3.10 -28.93 -0.85
C GLU A 27 -2.75 -27.66 -1.64
N ALA A 28 -3.03 -27.65 -2.94
CA ALA A 28 -2.81 -26.49 -3.79
C ALA A 28 -3.95 -26.33 -4.81
N TRP A 29 -4.44 -25.10 -4.93
CA TRP A 29 -5.30 -24.71 -6.05
C TRP A 29 -4.44 -24.02 -7.10
N ILE A 30 -4.11 -24.75 -8.16
CA ILE A 30 -3.22 -24.26 -9.22
C ILE A 30 -4.02 -23.66 -10.39
N ARG A 31 -3.41 -22.70 -11.08
CA ARG A 31 -3.86 -22.21 -12.38
C ARG A 31 -2.94 -22.79 -13.44
N PRO A 32 -3.40 -23.76 -14.23
CA PRO A 32 -2.59 -24.32 -15.32
C PRO A 32 -2.22 -23.24 -16.35
N GLU A 33 -3.16 -22.34 -16.63
CA GLU A 33 -2.95 -21.17 -17.48
C GLU A 33 -2.72 -19.94 -16.60
N ALA A 34 -1.59 -19.27 -16.83
CA ALA A 34 -1.21 -18.04 -16.15
C ALA A 34 -1.04 -16.90 -17.16
N GLY A 35 -1.42 -15.70 -16.75
CA GLY A 35 -1.27 -14.51 -17.57
C GLY A 35 -1.58 -13.23 -16.79
N PRO A 36 -1.24 -12.07 -17.37
CA PRO A 36 -1.43 -10.75 -16.77
C PRO A 36 -2.90 -10.30 -16.78
N TYR A 37 -3.79 -11.10 -16.15
CA TYR A 37 -5.24 -10.92 -16.22
C TYR A 37 -5.72 -9.50 -15.83
N LEU A 38 -5.02 -8.85 -14.90
CA LEU A 38 -5.37 -7.51 -14.43
C LEU A 38 -4.63 -6.39 -15.16
N ASP A 39 -3.63 -6.67 -16.00
CA ASP A 39 -2.75 -5.63 -16.53
C ASP A 39 -3.50 -4.64 -17.42
N PRO A 40 -4.34 -5.06 -18.39
CA PRO A 40 -5.07 -4.08 -19.22
C PRO A 40 -5.98 -3.16 -18.40
N TRP A 41 -6.54 -3.67 -17.30
CA TRP A 41 -7.36 -2.88 -16.38
C TRP A 41 -6.50 -1.95 -15.52
N TYR A 42 -5.39 -2.46 -14.98
CA TYR A 42 -4.45 -1.71 -14.17
C TYR A 42 -3.79 -0.57 -14.97
N GLU A 43 -3.35 -0.83 -16.19
CA GLU A 43 -2.69 0.16 -17.06
C GLU A 43 -3.61 1.34 -17.34
N ARG A 44 -4.86 1.08 -17.71
CA ARG A 44 -5.86 2.15 -17.92
C ARG A 44 -6.04 3.03 -16.69
N LEU A 45 -6.16 2.43 -15.49
CA LEU A 45 -6.34 3.19 -14.25
C LEU A 45 -5.06 3.91 -13.81
N ARG A 46 -3.89 3.28 -14.01
CA ARG A 46 -2.58 3.90 -13.77
C ARG A 46 -2.40 5.12 -14.65
N ASP A 47 -2.67 5.00 -15.94
CA ASP A 47 -2.44 6.06 -16.91
C ASP A 47 -3.40 7.23 -16.66
N ALA A 48 -4.68 6.96 -16.37
CA ALA A 48 -5.62 7.98 -15.92
C ALA A 48 -5.15 8.66 -14.62
N TYR A 49 -4.70 7.89 -13.64
CA TYR A 49 -4.17 8.43 -12.38
C TYR A 49 -2.96 9.34 -12.61
N LEU A 50 -2.00 8.91 -13.43
CA LEU A 50 -0.79 9.69 -13.72
C LEU A 50 -1.11 10.97 -14.50
N ALA A 51 -2.01 10.89 -15.48
CA ALA A 51 -2.47 12.06 -16.22
C ALA A 51 -3.14 13.07 -15.27
N THR A 52 -4.10 12.64 -14.45
CA THR A 52 -4.76 13.53 -13.48
C THR A 52 -3.78 14.10 -12.46
N MET A 53 -2.80 13.33 -11.98
CA MET A 53 -1.78 13.87 -11.07
C MET A 53 -0.89 14.90 -11.77
N ALA A 54 -0.56 14.71 -13.04
CA ALA A 54 0.21 15.67 -13.83
C ALA A 54 -0.57 16.98 -14.03
N ASP A 55 -1.86 16.91 -14.33
CA ASP A 55 -2.75 18.08 -14.43
C ASP A 55 -2.86 18.82 -13.08
N LEU A 56 -2.76 18.08 -11.96
CA LEU A 56 -2.68 18.63 -10.60
C LEU A 56 -1.27 19.09 -10.19
N GLY A 57 -0.32 19.13 -11.12
CA GLY A 57 1.03 19.65 -10.91
C GLY A 57 2.01 18.66 -10.27
N VAL A 58 1.69 17.37 -10.20
CA VAL A 58 2.56 16.32 -9.65
C VAL A 58 2.99 15.36 -10.76
N THR A 59 4.23 15.49 -11.24
CA THR A 59 4.74 14.74 -12.38
C THR A 59 5.72 13.64 -11.97
N LYS A 60 5.91 12.66 -12.86
CA LYS A 60 6.90 11.58 -12.68
C LYS A 60 8.31 12.15 -12.78
N GLY A 61 9.18 11.75 -11.85
CA GLY A 61 10.60 12.13 -11.88
C GLY A 61 10.90 13.53 -11.35
N MET A 62 9.90 14.22 -10.80
CA MET A 62 10.10 15.47 -10.07
C MET A 62 11.11 15.29 -8.93
N PRO A 63 11.99 16.27 -8.65
CA PRO A 63 12.85 16.27 -7.49
C PRO A 63 12.07 16.06 -6.19
N GLU A 64 12.63 15.33 -5.22
CA GLU A 64 11.92 14.95 -4.00
C GLU A 64 11.36 16.15 -3.20
N PRO A 65 12.08 17.28 -3.03
CA PRO A 65 11.53 18.46 -2.34
C PRO A 65 10.33 19.06 -3.08
N GLU A 66 10.42 19.17 -4.40
CA GLU A 66 9.31 19.67 -5.25
C GLU A 66 8.11 18.72 -5.19
N PHE A 67 8.36 17.41 -5.22
CA PHE A 67 7.30 16.40 -5.10
C PHE A 67 6.55 16.54 -3.77
N LEU A 68 7.25 16.74 -2.65
CA LEU A 68 6.60 16.94 -1.35
C LEU A 68 5.76 18.22 -1.34
N ALA A 69 6.33 19.34 -1.80
CA ALA A 69 5.64 20.63 -1.86
C ALA A 69 4.43 20.63 -2.81
N ALA A 70 4.49 19.85 -3.90
CA ALA A 70 3.36 19.66 -4.82
C ALA A 70 2.28 18.77 -4.17
N MET A 71 2.68 17.69 -3.50
CA MET A 71 1.76 16.78 -2.82
C MET A 71 0.97 17.44 -1.67
N GLU A 72 1.51 18.44 -1.00
CA GLU A 72 0.77 19.22 0.01
C GLU A 72 -0.39 20.02 -0.59
N ARG A 73 -0.21 20.56 -1.81
CA ARG A 73 -1.15 21.51 -2.41
C ARG A 73 -2.03 20.93 -3.51
N HIS A 74 -1.68 19.77 -4.09
CA HIS A 74 -2.32 19.24 -5.29
C HIS A 74 -3.85 19.14 -5.21
N LYS A 75 -4.43 18.85 -4.04
CA LYS A 75 -5.89 18.74 -3.90
C LYS A 75 -6.63 20.07 -3.93
N ALA A 76 -5.95 21.16 -3.57
CA ALA A 76 -6.51 22.51 -3.58
C ALA A 76 -6.34 23.21 -4.94
N ALA A 77 -5.52 22.65 -5.84
CA ALA A 77 -5.24 23.24 -7.15
C ALA A 77 -6.48 23.27 -8.05
N ASP A 78 -7.24 22.17 -8.09
CA ASP A 78 -8.48 22.06 -8.87
C ASP A 78 -9.43 21.05 -8.19
N PRO A 79 -10.58 21.51 -7.65
CA PRO A 79 -11.56 20.64 -7.01
C PRO A 79 -12.18 19.58 -7.94
N ALA A 80 -12.36 19.90 -9.23
CA ALA A 80 -12.92 18.97 -10.20
C ALA A 80 -11.92 17.84 -10.50
N LEU A 81 -10.65 18.18 -10.73
CA LEU A 81 -9.60 17.17 -10.90
C LEU A 81 -9.35 16.37 -9.61
N ALA A 82 -9.46 16.99 -8.44
CA ALA A 82 -9.40 16.27 -7.15
C ALA A 82 -10.54 15.26 -6.99
N ALA A 83 -11.75 15.58 -7.50
CA ALA A 83 -12.87 14.64 -7.55
C ALA A 83 -12.61 13.49 -8.53
N VAL A 84 -12.07 13.78 -9.72
CA VAL A 84 -11.65 12.75 -10.70
C VAL A 84 -10.61 11.81 -10.09
N LEU A 85 -9.58 12.36 -9.46
CA LEU A 85 -8.54 11.60 -8.76
C LEU A 85 -9.14 10.68 -7.69
N SER A 86 -10.14 11.18 -6.95
CA SER A 86 -10.85 10.41 -5.93
C SER A 86 -11.66 9.27 -6.54
N ALA A 87 -12.35 9.51 -7.67
CA ALA A 87 -13.09 8.49 -8.41
C ALA A 87 -12.18 7.38 -8.98
N ILE A 88 -11.02 7.74 -9.52
CA ILE A 88 -10.02 6.76 -10.01
C ILE A 88 -9.56 5.87 -8.85
N LYS A 89 -9.17 6.47 -7.72
CA LYS A 89 -8.75 5.73 -6.52
C LYS A 89 -9.86 4.83 -5.96
N ALA A 90 -11.09 5.32 -5.93
CA ALA A 90 -12.26 4.54 -5.52
C ALA A 90 -12.52 3.36 -6.47
N THR A 91 -12.30 3.54 -7.78
CA THR A 91 -12.45 2.48 -8.79
C THR A 91 -11.45 1.35 -8.58
N VAL A 92 -10.17 1.68 -8.32
CA VAL A 92 -9.14 0.67 -7.99
C VAL A 92 -9.53 -0.09 -6.72
N LYS A 93 -9.81 0.62 -5.63
CA LYS A 93 -10.17 0.03 -4.33
C LYS A 93 -11.43 -0.83 -4.42
N GLY A 94 -12.46 -0.31 -5.08
CA GLY A 94 -13.73 -0.98 -5.31
C GLY A 94 -13.57 -2.22 -6.17
N GLY A 95 -12.88 -2.12 -7.30
CA GLY A 95 -12.62 -3.24 -8.22
C GLY A 95 -11.92 -4.41 -7.53
N ILE A 96 -10.81 -4.15 -6.83
CA ILE A 96 -10.11 -5.18 -6.05
C ILE A 96 -10.99 -5.72 -4.91
N GLY A 97 -11.84 -4.88 -4.32
CA GLY A 97 -12.82 -5.30 -3.31
C GLY A 97 -13.86 -6.27 -3.86
N LYS A 98 -14.36 -6.03 -5.08
CA LYS A 98 -15.38 -6.85 -5.76
C LYS A 98 -14.90 -8.28 -6.07
N LEU A 99 -13.60 -8.48 -6.28
CA LEU A 99 -13.00 -9.81 -6.46
C LEU A 99 -13.26 -10.76 -5.27
N ARG A 100 -13.52 -10.23 -4.06
CA ARG A 100 -13.98 -11.02 -2.91
C ARG A 100 -15.05 -10.25 -2.16
N GLU A 101 -16.11 -9.90 -2.87
CA GLU A 101 -17.28 -9.30 -2.25
C GLU A 101 -17.87 -10.26 -1.24
N ARG A 102 -17.91 -9.80 0.02
CA ARG A 102 -18.52 -10.50 1.16
C ARG A 102 -20.05 -10.37 1.07
N PRO A 103 -20.81 -11.20 1.79
CA PRO A 103 -22.24 -10.95 1.94
C PRO A 103 -22.46 -9.56 2.53
N GLN A 104 -23.41 -8.83 1.97
CA GLN A 104 -23.75 -7.45 2.34
C GLN A 104 -25.27 -7.25 2.26
N GLY A 105 -25.76 -6.24 2.97
CA GLY A 105 -27.17 -5.84 2.99
C GLY A 105 -27.89 -6.34 4.24
N ILE A 106 -28.81 -5.49 4.75
CA ILE A 106 -29.59 -5.74 5.99
C ILE A 106 -30.42 -7.04 5.90
N ARG A 107 -30.76 -7.49 4.69
CA ARG A 107 -31.57 -8.69 4.44
C ARG A 107 -30.77 -9.99 4.34
N HIS A 108 -29.43 -9.94 4.32
CA HIS A 108 -28.63 -11.16 4.25
C HIS A 108 -28.70 -11.92 5.59
N ARG A 109 -28.98 -13.22 5.54
CA ARG A 109 -28.93 -14.09 6.72
C ARG A 109 -27.69 -14.97 6.68
N ALA A 110 -27.08 -15.17 7.85
CA ALA A 110 -25.93 -16.07 7.98
C ALA A 110 -26.29 -17.47 7.46
N GLY A 111 -25.40 -18.05 6.65
CA GLY A 111 -25.61 -19.34 5.98
C GLY A 111 -26.23 -19.24 4.58
N GLU A 112 -26.85 -18.12 4.21
CA GLU A 112 -27.41 -17.94 2.87
C GLU A 112 -26.33 -17.56 1.85
N ARG A 113 -26.44 -18.15 0.65
CA ARG A 113 -25.65 -17.80 -0.52
C ARG A 113 -26.01 -16.36 -0.94
N TRP A 114 -25.02 -15.53 -1.30
CA TRP A 114 -25.25 -14.14 -1.70
C TRP A 114 -24.87 -13.89 -3.18
N PRO A 115 -25.47 -12.88 -3.84
CA PRO A 115 -25.41 -12.73 -5.30
C PRO A 115 -24.00 -12.62 -5.90
N ALA A 116 -23.01 -12.16 -5.14
CA ALA A 116 -21.67 -12.00 -5.66
C ALA A 116 -21.00 -13.33 -6.02
N LEU A 117 -21.38 -14.45 -5.37
CA LEU A 117 -20.79 -15.78 -5.63
C LEU A 117 -21.06 -16.30 -7.05
N GLU A 118 -22.09 -15.79 -7.73
CA GLU A 118 -22.43 -16.16 -9.11
C GLU A 118 -21.69 -15.32 -10.16
N ARG A 119 -20.99 -14.26 -9.75
CA ARG A 119 -20.33 -13.37 -10.70
C ARG A 119 -19.04 -14.00 -11.21
N PRO A 120 -18.80 -14.02 -12.54
CA PRO A 120 -17.51 -14.47 -13.09
C PRO A 120 -16.30 -13.69 -12.55
N THR A 121 -16.53 -12.45 -12.10
CA THR A 121 -15.52 -11.58 -11.50
C THR A 121 -15.28 -11.83 -10.01
N TRP A 122 -16.05 -12.71 -9.35
CA TRP A 122 -15.77 -13.13 -7.98
C TRP A 122 -14.60 -14.11 -7.98
N ARG A 123 -13.40 -13.53 -7.84
CA ARG A 123 -12.11 -14.20 -7.92
C ARG A 123 -11.28 -13.95 -6.67
N PRO A 124 -11.64 -14.58 -5.53
CA PRO A 124 -10.98 -14.35 -4.25
C PRO A 124 -9.49 -14.71 -4.29
N ASP A 125 -9.13 -15.66 -5.14
CA ASP A 125 -7.79 -16.12 -5.44
C ASP A 125 -6.93 -15.02 -6.09
N ILE A 126 -7.48 -14.27 -7.07
CA ILE A 126 -6.80 -13.13 -7.67
C ILE A 126 -6.60 -12.03 -6.63
N ARG A 127 -7.63 -11.71 -5.85
CA ARG A 127 -7.52 -10.71 -4.76
C ARG A 127 -6.44 -11.10 -3.76
N ALA A 128 -6.39 -12.36 -3.37
CA ALA A 128 -5.38 -12.88 -2.44
C ALA A 128 -3.96 -12.74 -3.01
N ALA A 129 -3.78 -13.05 -4.30
CA ALA A 129 -2.49 -12.87 -4.98
C ALA A 129 -2.06 -11.40 -5.04
N VAL A 130 -2.97 -10.47 -5.39
CA VAL A 130 -2.67 -9.02 -5.42
C VAL A 130 -2.22 -8.52 -4.05
N ILE A 131 -2.95 -8.87 -2.99
CA ILE A 131 -2.60 -8.44 -1.63
C ILE A 131 -1.29 -9.08 -1.16
N ALA A 132 -1.10 -10.36 -1.47
CA ALA A 132 0.14 -11.06 -1.16
C ALA A 132 1.34 -10.38 -1.84
N GLN A 133 1.22 -10.03 -3.11
CA GLN A 133 2.26 -9.34 -3.88
C GLN A 133 2.59 -7.96 -3.27
N ALA A 134 1.56 -7.16 -2.94
CA ALA A 134 1.75 -5.86 -2.31
C ALA A 134 2.49 -5.99 -0.97
N ARG A 135 2.06 -6.94 -0.13
CA ARG A 135 2.66 -7.22 1.18
C ARG A 135 4.11 -7.65 1.08
N THR A 136 4.44 -8.61 0.20
CA THR A 136 5.81 -9.12 0.07
C THR A 136 6.74 -8.06 -0.51
N ASN A 137 6.27 -7.27 -1.49
CA ASN A 137 7.02 -6.12 -2.01
C ASN A 137 7.32 -5.08 -0.93
N MET A 138 6.33 -4.75 -0.09
CA MET A 138 6.54 -3.83 1.04
C MET A 138 7.54 -4.40 2.04
N HIS A 139 7.44 -5.70 2.38
CA HIS A 139 8.38 -6.34 3.28
C HIS A 139 9.81 -6.35 2.73
N ARG A 140 10.01 -6.64 1.44
CA ARG A 140 11.34 -6.55 0.80
C ARG A 140 11.95 -5.16 0.95
N LYS A 141 11.17 -4.09 0.77
CA LYS A 141 11.64 -2.72 0.99
C LYS A 141 12.01 -2.46 2.44
N MET A 142 11.20 -2.94 3.40
CA MET A 142 11.52 -2.84 4.83
C MET A 142 12.80 -3.59 5.19
N MET A 143 13.05 -4.76 4.59
CA MET A 143 14.32 -5.49 4.76
C MET A 143 15.51 -4.68 4.24
N ARG A 144 15.38 -4.04 3.07
CA ARG A 144 16.43 -3.13 2.55
C ARG A 144 16.64 -1.89 3.41
N MET A 145 15.58 -1.34 4.01
CA MET A 145 15.71 -0.27 5.02
C MET A 145 16.46 -0.76 6.26
N ALA A 146 16.14 -1.96 6.75
CA ALA A 146 16.77 -2.57 7.91
C ALA A 146 18.26 -2.87 7.68
N GLU A 147 18.64 -3.35 6.50
CA GLU A 147 20.05 -3.52 6.09
C GLU A 147 20.84 -2.20 6.15
N ALA A 148 20.16 -1.07 5.93
CA ALA A 148 20.73 0.28 6.06
C ALA A 148 20.54 0.89 7.48
N GLY A 149 20.18 0.08 8.48
CA GLY A 149 20.04 0.51 9.87
C GLY A 149 18.76 1.30 10.17
N ARG A 150 17.74 1.25 9.31
CA ARG A 150 16.44 1.90 9.53
C ARG A 150 15.39 0.85 9.84
N TYR A 151 14.81 0.91 11.04
CA TYR A 151 13.81 -0.06 11.51
C TYR A 151 12.46 0.62 11.75
N PRO A 152 11.35 0.05 11.25
CA PRO A 152 10.04 0.63 11.47
C PRO A 152 9.59 0.40 12.91
N ILE A 153 8.89 1.38 13.49
CA ILE A 153 8.21 1.25 14.78
C ILE A 153 6.75 0.78 14.62
N ALA A 154 6.17 0.94 13.44
CA ALA A 154 4.81 0.52 13.15
C ALA A 154 4.64 0.16 11.67
N VAL A 155 3.85 -0.88 11.41
CA VAL A 155 3.56 -1.38 10.07
C VAL A 155 2.05 -1.61 9.94
N LEU A 156 1.46 -1.10 8.86
CA LEU A 156 0.10 -1.38 8.40
C LEU A 156 0.16 -1.95 6.97
N SER A 157 -0.99 -2.31 6.39
CA SER A 157 -1.08 -2.84 5.01
C SER A 157 -0.48 -1.94 3.93
N ASP A 158 -0.56 -0.63 4.10
CA ASP A 158 -0.27 0.41 3.12
C ASP A 158 0.49 1.60 3.72
N CYS A 159 0.92 1.49 4.97
CA CYS A 159 1.66 2.53 5.68
C CYS A 159 2.74 1.89 6.56
N VAL A 160 3.91 2.50 6.61
CA VAL A 160 5.01 2.11 7.50
C VAL A 160 5.53 3.36 8.18
N VAL A 161 5.74 3.30 9.49
CA VAL A 161 6.23 4.41 10.30
C VAL A 161 7.63 4.10 10.77
N TYR A 162 8.56 5.02 10.51
CA TYR A 162 9.93 4.96 10.97
C TYR A 162 10.22 6.13 11.91
N PRO A 163 11.11 5.94 12.91
CA PRO A 163 11.71 7.06 13.59
C PRO A 163 12.65 7.79 12.62
N ALA A 164 12.66 9.12 12.68
CA ALA A 164 13.52 9.98 11.88
C ALA A 164 13.96 11.19 12.71
N THR A 165 15.09 11.79 12.34
CA THR A 165 15.63 13.00 12.99
C THR A 165 14.98 14.29 12.49
N SER A 166 14.13 14.21 11.48
CA SER A 166 13.38 15.33 10.93
C SER A 166 11.99 14.87 10.50
N ALA A 167 11.10 15.83 10.26
CA ALA A 167 9.77 15.57 9.70
C ALA A 167 9.81 15.22 8.20
N SER A 168 10.95 15.42 7.52
CA SER A 168 11.07 15.17 6.08
C SER A 168 11.37 13.70 5.80
N PRO A 169 10.58 13.03 4.94
CA PRO A 169 10.88 11.65 4.54
C PRO A 169 12.17 11.54 3.71
N ILE A 170 12.70 12.66 3.18
CA ILE A 170 13.95 12.69 2.41
C ILE A 170 15.14 12.25 3.28
N ASP A 171 15.15 12.67 4.54
CA ASP A 171 16.23 12.40 5.50
C ASP A 171 16.15 10.99 6.08
N LEU A 172 14.98 10.37 6.00
CA LEU A 172 14.77 8.98 6.39
C LEU A 172 15.39 8.00 5.39
N LEU A 173 15.28 8.30 4.08
CA LEU A 173 15.68 7.38 3.02
C LEU A 173 17.21 7.20 2.99
N PRO A 174 17.72 5.96 3.15
CA PRO A 174 19.15 5.68 2.98
C PRO A 174 19.61 6.04 1.57
N ARG A 175 20.76 6.69 1.46
CA ARG A 175 21.32 7.19 0.19
C ARG A 175 22.69 6.61 -0.10
N ASP A 176 22.96 6.49 -1.39
CA ASP A 176 24.29 6.21 -1.90
C ASP A 176 25.18 7.45 -1.69
N ALA A 177 26.36 7.24 -1.10
CA ALA A 177 27.25 8.33 -0.71
C ALA A 177 27.84 9.11 -1.90
N THR A 178 27.94 8.49 -3.08
CA THR A 178 28.52 9.12 -4.27
C THR A 178 27.47 9.84 -5.10
N SER A 179 26.35 9.18 -5.39
CA SER A 179 25.30 9.71 -6.27
C SER A 179 24.23 10.51 -5.54
N GLY A 180 24.14 10.41 -4.21
CA GLY A 180 23.09 11.05 -3.38
C GLY A 180 21.68 10.50 -3.60
N LYS A 181 21.52 9.52 -4.50
CA LYS A 181 20.24 8.87 -4.78
C LYS A 181 19.90 7.89 -3.65
N PRO A 182 18.61 7.65 -3.35
CA PRO A 182 18.27 6.60 -2.40
C PRO A 182 18.86 5.25 -2.83
N LEU A 183 19.13 4.35 -1.88
CA LEU A 183 19.73 3.05 -2.16
C LEU A 183 18.80 2.15 -3.02
N PRO A 184 19.34 1.24 -3.83
CA PRO A 184 18.51 0.29 -4.59
C PRO A 184 17.62 -0.56 -3.66
N GLY A 185 16.36 -0.76 -4.06
CA GLY A 185 15.42 -1.62 -3.33
C GLY A 185 14.77 -1.03 -2.07
N VAL A 186 15.21 0.15 -1.60
CA VAL A 186 14.51 0.88 -0.52
C VAL A 186 13.23 1.56 -1.05
N PHE A 187 12.49 2.23 -0.18
CA PHE A 187 11.38 3.08 -0.59
C PHE A 187 11.85 4.23 -1.49
N ARG A 188 10.97 4.68 -2.39
CA ARG A 188 11.22 5.79 -3.32
C ARG A 188 10.07 6.77 -3.23
N LEU A 189 10.36 8.05 -3.01
CA LEU A 189 9.36 9.10 -3.11
C LEU A 189 8.93 9.27 -4.57
N GLY A 190 7.64 9.47 -4.78
CA GLY A 190 7.12 9.83 -6.09
C GLY A 190 5.67 9.38 -6.31
N VAL A 191 5.13 9.83 -7.44
CA VAL A 191 3.73 9.61 -7.80
C VAL A 191 3.45 8.24 -8.39
N SER A 192 4.45 7.57 -8.97
CA SER A 192 4.20 6.31 -9.71
C SER A 192 3.76 5.17 -8.78
N PRO A 193 2.90 4.23 -9.24
CA PRO A 193 2.54 3.06 -8.43
C PRO A 193 3.77 2.30 -7.93
N GLY A 194 3.75 1.92 -6.66
CA GLY A 194 4.89 1.31 -5.99
C GLY A 194 5.90 2.31 -5.42
N MET A 195 5.79 3.60 -5.70
CA MET A 195 6.47 4.65 -4.94
C MET A 195 5.65 5.02 -3.70
N VAL A 196 6.25 5.81 -2.80
CA VAL A 196 5.64 6.25 -1.55
C VAL A 196 5.50 7.76 -1.50
N LYS A 197 4.60 8.21 -0.63
CA LYS A 197 4.44 9.61 -0.23
C LYS A 197 4.47 9.70 1.28
N LEU A 198 4.68 10.90 1.80
CA LEU A 198 4.48 11.16 3.21
C LEU A 198 2.98 11.07 3.53
N GLU A 199 2.62 10.28 4.55
CA GLU A 199 1.24 10.28 5.07
C GLU A 199 1.07 11.13 6.32
N GLY A 200 2.15 11.37 7.05
CA GLY A 200 2.20 12.25 8.21
C GLY A 200 3.56 12.14 8.90
N ALA A 201 3.93 13.18 9.63
CA ALA A 201 5.10 13.22 10.49
C ALA A 201 4.67 13.75 11.86
N ARG A 202 5.08 13.09 12.94
CA ARG A 202 4.68 13.44 14.31
C ARG A 202 5.83 13.20 15.26
N GLU A 203 5.79 13.90 16.40
CA GLU A 203 6.73 13.71 17.50
C GLU A 203 6.79 12.25 17.96
N PHE A 204 7.99 11.80 18.34
CA PHE A 204 8.20 10.43 18.79
C PHE A 204 7.32 10.05 19.99
N TRP A 205 7.13 10.98 20.93
CA TRP A 205 6.30 10.78 22.12
C TRP A 205 4.84 10.47 21.80
N TRP A 206 4.30 11.02 20.70
CA TRP A 206 2.96 10.67 20.25
C TRP A 206 2.90 9.18 19.86
N ALA A 207 3.89 8.69 19.12
CA ALA A 207 3.91 7.29 18.70
C ALA A 207 4.04 6.35 19.90
N ALA A 208 4.89 6.70 20.89
CA ALA A 208 5.03 5.96 22.13
C ALA A 208 3.70 5.87 22.89
N GLN A 209 2.98 6.99 23.05
CA GLN A 209 1.69 7.03 23.72
C GLN A 209 0.63 6.16 23.01
N VAL A 210 0.57 6.21 21.67
CA VAL A 210 -0.35 5.36 20.88
C VAL A 210 -0.03 3.88 21.07
N MET A 211 1.25 3.52 21.12
CA MET A 211 1.69 2.14 21.35
C MET A 211 1.39 1.65 22.77
N GLU A 212 1.56 2.50 23.79
CA GLU A 212 1.20 2.19 25.18
C GLU A 212 -0.31 1.91 25.34
N GLN A 213 -1.15 2.57 24.55
CA GLN A 213 -2.59 2.32 24.49
C GLN A 213 -2.96 1.05 23.69
N GLY A 214 -1.97 0.30 23.20
CA GLY A 214 -2.18 -0.91 22.40
C GLY A 214 -2.67 -0.61 20.97
N HIS A 215 -2.48 0.61 20.48
CA HIS A 215 -2.83 1.02 19.13
C HIS A 215 -1.61 1.03 18.22
N ASN A 216 -1.83 0.89 16.91
CA ASN A 216 -0.78 0.88 15.89
C ASN A 216 -0.61 2.30 15.31
N PRO A 217 0.53 3.00 15.51
CA PRO A 217 0.75 4.35 15.00
C PRO A 217 0.49 4.52 13.50
N ALA A 218 0.79 3.51 12.68
CA ALA A 218 0.57 3.56 11.24
C ALA A 218 -0.90 3.73 10.84
N ARG A 219 -1.84 3.44 11.75
CA ARG A 219 -3.28 3.66 11.55
C ARG A 219 -3.71 5.12 11.78
N HIS A 220 -2.97 5.86 12.59
CA HIS A 220 -3.38 7.16 13.15
C HIS A 220 -2.49 8.33 12.70
N ILE A 221 -1.38 8.06 12.01
CA ILE A 221 -0.36 9.08 11.71
C ILE A 221 -0.87 10.25 10.86
N LYS A 222 -1.95 10.04 10.10
CA LYS A 222 -2.57 11.04 9.22
C LYS A 222 -3.56 11.98 9.93
N GLU A 223 -4.03 11.66 11.13
CA GLU A 223 -5.23 12.27 11.75
C GLU A 223 -5.04 13.71 12.30
N SER A 224 -4.07 14.51 11.81
CA SER A 224 -3.77 15.84 12.37
C SER A 224 -4.35 17.05 11.62
N ASP A 225 -5.40 16.88 10.81
CA ASP A 225 -6.02 18.01 10.08
C ASP A 225 -7.52 18.21 10.38
N SER A 226 -8.02 17.66 11.50
CA SER A 226 -9.44 17.84 11.87
C SER A 226 -9.73 18.01 13.37
N ARG A 227 -8.76 18.48 14.15
CA ARG A 227 -8.97 18.94 15.54
C ARG A 227 -8.12 20.17 15.82
N GLY A 228 -8.58 21.29 15.29
CA GLY A 228 -8.01 22.60 15.50
C GLY A 228 -8.99 23.67 15.03
N ASP A 229 -10.23 23.59 15.52
CA ASP A 229 -11.15 24.72 15.68
C ASP A 229 -12.01 24.36 16.90
N GLU A 230 -11.98 25.25 17.91
CA GLU A 230 -12.81 25.19 19.12
C GLU A 230 -14.31 25.28 18.80
#